data_AF-A0A9D3S6I6-F1
#
_entry.id   AF-A0A9D3S6I6-F1
#
_cell.length_a   1.000
_cell.length_b   1.000
_cell.length_c   1.000
_cell.angle_alpha   90.00
_cell.angle_beta   90.00
_cell.angle_gamma   90.00
#
_symmetry.space_group_name_H-M   'P 1'
#
loop_
_entity.id
_entity.type
_entity.pdbx_description
1 polymer ?
#
loop_
_entity_poly.entity_id
_entity_poly.type
_entity_poly.pdbx_seq_one_letter_code
_entity_poly.pdbx_strand_id
1 'polypeptide(L)'
;MPLLHRKPFVRQKPPLDLKPDEEVFLCKVTHEIFRTYDEFFERTILCNSLVWSCAVTGRPGLTYQEAVESERRARQSLQSFPSVLVPPLLHLVTLTHRTRLHEICDDIYSYVKERFFAGETVDVVGRAGVRQLCRILEVQSPHSNGALNGHVKHHMEGDAIVISDSDEEGSSNSVKSPMPPLNGKKKASISPSVFKYKVLPLKMDGCEPFTAKAAQISRKKSVFSRDRLKLLLKQHCEPQNGAIRLKVLP
;
A
#
# COMPACT_ATOMS: atom_id res chain seq x y z
N MET A 1 -7.94 -17.30 6.24
CA MET A 1 -7.53 -18.62 6.70
C MET A 1 -6.09 -18.80 6.27
N PRO A 2 -5.19 -19.21 7.17
CA PRO A 2 -3.79 -19.43 6.84
C PRO A 2 -3.60 -20.30 5.60
N LEU A 3 -2.52 -20.05 4.88
CA LEU A 3 -2.14 -20.86 3.73
C LEU A 3 -1.20 -21.96 4.19
N LEU A 4 -1.47 -23.20 3.76
CA LEU A 4 -0.60 -24.34 3.95
C LEU A 4 0.27 -24.49 2.70
N HIS A 5 1.60 -24.43 2.82
CA HIS A 5 2.51 -24.42 1.67
C HIS A 5 2.10 -23.39 0.59
N ARG A 6 1.64 -22.21 1.03
CA ARG A 6 1.13 -21.10 0.19
C ARG A 6 -0.13 -21.42 -0.63
N LYS A 7 -0.82 -22.52 -0.32
CA LYS A 7 -2.12 -22.87 -0.91
C LYS A 7 -3.25 -22.65 0.11
N PRO A 8 -4.47 -22.33 -0.33
CA PRO A 8 -5.63 -22.30 0.55
C PRO A 8 -5.75 -23.63 1.29
N PHE A 9 -5.76 -23.55 2.61
CA PHE A 9 -6.08 -24.69 3.45
C PHE A 9 -7.59 -24.74 3.65
N VAL A 10 -8.16 -25.95 3.75
CA VAL A 10 -9.56 -26.17 4.06
C VAL A 10 -9.61 -27.12 5.24
N ARG A 11 -10.33 -26.73 6.30
CA ARG A 11 -10.53 -27.58 7.46
C ARG A 11 -11.50 -28.70 7.11
N GLN A 12 -11.29 -29.86 7.71
CA GLN A 12 -12.24 -30.96 7.68
C GLN A 12 -13.52 -30.52 8.38
N LYS A 13 -14.66 -30.87 7.77
CA LYS A 13 -15.96 -30.69 8.41
C LYS A 13 -16.13 -31.78 9.47
N PRO A 14 -16.89 -31.51 10.55
CA PRO A 14 -17.30 -32.56 11.46
C PRO A 14 -17.95 -33.73 10.69
N PRO A 15 -17.70 -35.00 11.10
CA PRO A 15 -18.41 -36.15 10.54
C PRO A 15 -19.92 -35.96 10.65
N LEU A 16 -20.66 -36.24 9.57
CA LEU A 16 -22.12 -36.02 9.51
C LEU A 16 -22.89 -36.99 10.42
N ASP A 17 -22.28 -38.13 10.71
CA ASP A 17 -22.79 -39.23 11.53
C ASP A 17 -22.30 -39.17 12.99
N LEU A 18 -21.70 -38.04 13.40
CA LEU A 18 -21.19 -37.85 14.76
C LEU A 18 -22.35 -37.86 15.76
N LYS A 19 -22.30 -38.78 16.74
CA LYS A 19 -23.31 -38.84 17.79
C LYS A 19 -23.01 -37.82 18.91
N PRO A 20 -24.03 -37.29 19.62
CA PRO A 20 -23.83 -36.27 20.66
C PRO A 20 -22.95 -36.72 21.85
N ASP A 21 -22.94 -38.02 22.12
CA ASP A 21 -22.24 -38.69 23.21
C ASP A 21 -20.95 -39.41 22.76
N GLU A 22 -20.57 -39.26 21.49
CA GLU A 22 -19.37 -39.89 20.94
C GLU A 22 -18.09 -39.25 21.48
N GLU A 23 -17.19 -40.06 22.04
CA GLU A 23 -15.87 -39.61 22.45
C GLU A 23 -14.97 -39.37 21.22
N VAL A 24 -14.41 -38.17 21.13
CA VAL A 24 -13.62 -37.73 19.98
C VAL A 24 -12.42 -36.89 20.41
N PHE A 25 -11.43 -36.79 19.53
CA PHE A 25 -10.28 -35.91 19.70
C PHE A 25 -10.53 -34.54 19.05
N LEU A 26 -10.50 -33.48 19.85
CA LEU A 26 -10.69 -32.10 19.40
C LEU A 26 -9.35 -31.38 19.23
N CYS A 27 -9.02 -30.98 18.00
CA CYS A 27 -7.93 -30.03 17.78
C CYS A 27 -8.40 -28.62 18.12
N LYS A 28 -8.04 -28.12 19.32
CA LYS A 28 -8.51 -26.82 19.83
C LYS A 28 -8.13 -25.62 18.95
N VAL A 29 -7.04 -25.72 18.20
CA VAL A 29 -6.52 -24.59 17.40
C VAL A 29 -7.27 -24.46 16.07
N THR A 30 -7.61 -25.58 15.43
CA THR A 30 -8.36 -25.59 14.16
C THR A 30 -9.86 -25.80 14.37
N HIS A 31 -10.28 -26.23 15.56
CA HIS A 31 -11.63 -26.68 15.88
C HIS A 31 -12.11 -27.86 15.03
N GLU A 32 -11.17 -28.72 14.64
CA GLU A 32 -11.48 -29.96 13.91
C GLU A 32 -11.63 -31.13 14.86
N ILE A 33 -12.51 -32.06 14.49
CA ILE A 33 -12.86 -33.25 15.26
C ILE A 33 -12.30 -34.47 14.53
N PHE A 34 -11.67 -35.37 15.28
CA PHE A 34 -11.08 -36.61 14.79
C PHE A 34 -11.55 -37.79 15.63
N ARG A 35 -11.86 -38.92 14.98
CA ARG A 35 -12.24 -40.16 15.67
C ARG A 35 -11.03 -40.94 16.14
N THR A 36 -9.92 -40.84 15.40
CA THR A 36 -8.69 -41.57 15.70
C THR A 36 -7.64 -40.66 16.31
N TYR A 37 -6.81 -41.23 17.18
CA TYR A 37 -5.67 -40.52 17.75
C TYR A 37 -4.64 -40.15 16.67
N ASP A 38 -4.38 -41.04 15.71
CA ASP A 38 -3.38 -40.82 14.67
C ASP A 38 -3.72 -39.61 13.79
N GLU A 39 -4.96 -39.47 13.32
CA GLU A 39 -5.39 -38.29 12.54
C GLU A 39 -5.28 -36.99 13.35
N PHE A 40 -5.67 -37.04 14.64
CA PHE A 40 -5.53 -35.91 15.56
C PHE A 40 -4.07 -35.53 15.78
N PHE A 41 -3.20 -36.52 15.94
CA PHE A 41 -1.78 -36.33 16.19
C PHE A 41 -1.08 -35.76 14.96
N GLU A 42 -1.35 -36.29 13.76
CA GLU A 42 -0.89 -35.73 12.49
C GLU A 42 -1.34 -34.27 12.32
N ARG A 43 -2.61 -33.97 12.64
CA ARG A 43 -3.10 -32.58 12.61
C ARG A 43 -2.33 -31.69 13.55
N THR A 44 -2.05 -32.16 14.76
CA THR A 44 -1.33 -31.41 15.78
C THR A 44 0.10 -31.11 15.32
N ILE A 45 0.80 -32.10 14.76
CA ILE A 45 2.13 -31.91 14.17
C ILE A 45 2.08 -30.88 13.04
N LEU A 46 1.11 -30.99 12.13
CA LEU A 46 0.95 -30.07 11.01
C LEU A 46 0.71 -28.63 11.49
N CYS A 47 -0.13 -28.42 12.50
CA CYS A 47 -0.42 -27.10 13.05
C CYS A 47 0.82 -26.44 13.69
N ASN A 48 1.69 -27.25 14.29
CA ASN A 48 2.92 -26.80 14.95
C ASN A 48 4.13 -26.70 14.00
N SER A 49 3.99 -27.17 12.76
CA SER A 49 5.05 -27.09 11.75
C SER A 49 5.14 -25.69 11.15
N LEU A 50 6.35 -25.22 10.79
CA LEU A 50 6.60 -23.89 10.20
C LEU A 50 6.28 -23.82 8.69
N VAL A 51 5.25 -24.54 8.25
CA VAL A 51 4.84 -24.65 6.84
C VAL A 51 3.69 -23.71 6.47
N TRP A 52 3.19 -22.94 7.44
CA TRP A 52 2.08 -22.01 7.24
C TRP A 52 2.57 -20.65 6.78
N SER A 53 1.68 -19.94 6.08
CA SER A 53 1.86 -18.55 5.71
C SER A 53 0.61 -17.75 6.01
N CYS A 54 0.78 -16.49 6.41
CA CYS A 54 -0.34 -15.57 6.59
C CYS A 54 -0.92 -15.19 5.22
N ALA A 55 -2.22 -15.41 4.99
CA ALA A 55 -2.85 -15.12 3.69
C ALA A 55 -2.91 -13.61 3.39
N VAL A 56 -2.93 -12.76 4.43
CA VAL A 56 -3.04 -11.30 4.28
C VAL A 56 -1.65 -10.67 4.06
N THR A 57 -0.68 -10.98 4.92
CA THR A 57 0.66 -10.38 4.85
C THR A 57 1.59 -11.12 3.89
N GLY A 58 1.30 -12.38 3.56
CA GLY A 58 2.18 -13.28 2.82
C GLY A 58 3.42 -13.75 3.59
N ARG A 59 3.52 -13.46 4.90
CA ARG A 59 4.65 -13.88 5.73
C ARG A 59 4.68 -15.42 5.82
N PRO A 60 5.77 -16.08 5.37
CA PRO A 60 5.91 -17.53 5.45
C PRO A 60 6.58 -17.96 6.76
N GLY A 61 6.74 -19.27 6.95
CA GLY A 61 7.52 -19.83 8.05
C GLY A 61 6.82 -19.69 9.39
N LEU A 62 5.49 -19.81 9.41
CA LEU A 62 4.67 -19.67 10.60
C LEU A 62 4.09 -21.03 10.98
N THR A 63 3.78 -21.20 12.26
CA THR A 63 2.80 -22.18 12.72
C THR A 63 1.39 -21.72 12.34
N TYR A 64 0.41 -22.62 12.45
CA TYR A 64 -0.99 -22.29 12.17
C TYR A 64 -1.48 -21.11 13.04
N GLN A 65 -1.22 -21.16 14.35
CA GLN A 65 -1.69 -20.13 15.28
C GLN A 65 -1.02 -18.77 15.03
N GLU A 66 0.28 -18.75 14.75
CA GLU A 66 0.98 -17.52 14.39
C GLU A 66 0.47 -16.92 13.08
N ALA A 67 0.12 -17.77 12.10
CA ALA A 67 -0.48 -17.30 10.85
C ALA A 67 -1.87 -16.71 11.08
N VAL A 68 -2.73 -17.35 11.89
CA VAL A 68 -4.05 -16.81 12.28
C VAL A 68 -3.89 -15.44 12.96
N GLU A 69 -2.97 -15.36 13.93
CA GLU A 69 -2.74 -14.14 14.69
C GLU A 69 -2.14 -13.03 13.81
N SER A 70 -1.25 -13.39 12.88
CA SER A 70 -0.73 -12.46 11.86
C SER A 70 -1.84 -11.92 10.97
N GLU A 71 -2.76 -12.77 10.51
CA GLU A 71 -3.93 -12.33 9.73
C GLU A 71 -4.82 -11.38 10.51
N ARG A 72 -5.09 -11.71 11.78
CA ARG A 72 -5.91 -10.86 12.68
C ARG A 72 -5.31 -9.47 12.82
N ARG A 73 -4.01 -9.37 13.14
CA ARG A 73 -3.30 -8.09 13.27
C ARG A 73 -3.29 -7.31 11.95
N ALA A 74 -3.08 -7.99 10.83
CA ALA A 74 -3.08 -7.35 9.52
C ALA A 74 -4.45 -6.75 9.17
N ARG A 75 -5.55 -7.48 9.41
CA ARG A 75 -6.92 -6.98 9.21
C ARG A 75 -7.23 -5.78 10.11
N GLN A 76 -6.86 -5.84 11.39
CA GLN A 76 -7.02 -4.71 12.31
C GLN A 76 -6.21 -3.48 11.87
N SER A 77 -5.01 -3.70 11.35
CA SER A 77 -4.18 -2.62 10.80
C SER A 77 -4.81 -1.98 9.56
N LEU A 78 -5.44 -2.77 8.68
CA LEU A 78 -6.16 -2.25 7.52
C LEU A 78 -7.44 -1.50 7.91
N GLN A 79 -8.21 -2.02 8.87
CA GLN A 79 -9.44 -1.37 9.37
C GLN A 79 -9.18 -0.01 10.01
N SER A 80 -8.07 0.12 10.72
CA SER A 80 -7.65 1.39 11.34
C SER A 80 -6.84 2.29 10.40
N PHE A 81 -6.76 1.98 9.10
CA PHE A 81 -6.00 2.77 8.15
C PHE A 81 -6.68 4.12 7.90
N PRO A 82 -5.97 5.26 7.92
CA PRO A 82 -6.59 6.57 7.74
C PRO A 82 -7.26 6.66 6.36
N SER A 83 -8.59 6.75 6.34
CA SER A 83 -9.37 6.80 5.10
C SER A 83 -8.97 7.97 4.20
N VAL A 84 -8.60 9.11 4.78
CA VAL A 84 -8.09 10.29 4.08
C VAL A 84 -6.81 10.04 3.26
N LEU A 85 -6.02 9.03 3.64
CA LEU A 85 -4.80 8.67 2.91
C LEU A 85 -5.06 7.66 1.78
N VAL A 86 -6.17 6.92 1.80
CA VAL A 86 -6.41 5.88 0.79
C VAL A 86 -6.51 6.47 -0.62
N PRO A 87 -7.35 7.49 -0.91
CA PRO A 87 -7.41 8.06 -2.26
C PRO A 87 -6.08 8.58 -2.80
N PRO A 88 -5.30 9.42 -2.09
CA PRO A 88 -4.03 9.90 -2.63
C PRO A 88 -3.00 8.77 -2.80
N LEU A 89 -2.98 7.77 -1.92
CA LEU A 89 -2.07 6.62 -2.08
C LEU A 89 -2.42 5.79 -3.32
N LEU A 90 -3.70 5.51 -3.56
CA LEU A 90 -4.13 4.77 -4.74
C LEU A 90 -3.91 5.58 -6.02
N HIS A 91 -4.11 6.90 -5.98
CA HIS A 91 -3.75 7.78 -7.09
C HIS A 91 -2.25 7.73 -7.40
N LEU A 92 -1.37 7.73 -6.39
CA LEU A 92 0.07 7.59 -6.63
C LEU A 92 0.42 6.25 -7.31
N VAL A 93 -0.31 5.17 -7.02
CA VAL A 93 -0.12 3.89 -7.73
C VAL A 93 -0.35 4.07 -9.23
N THR A 94 -1.38 4.82 -9.66
CA THR A 94 -1.69 5.00 -11.09
C THR A 94 -0.61 5.79 -11.83
N LEU A 95 0.16 6.61 -11.12
CA LEU A 95 1.28 7.38 -11.66
C LEU A 95 2.60 6.57 -11.69
N THR A 96 2.64 5.40 -11.05
CA THR A 96 3.81 4.53 -11.04
C THR A 96 3.72 3.44 -12.11
N HIS A 97 4.88 3.02 -12.61
CA HIS A 97 5.02 1.94 -13.58
C HIS A 97 6.10 0.96 -13.12
N ARG A 98 5.78 0.17 -12.09
CA ARG A 98 6.67 -0.87 -11.56
C ARG A 98 6.09 -2.25 -11.76
N THR A 99 6.98 -3.22 -11.91
CA THR A 99 6.60 -4.63 -12.13
C THR A 99 6.39 -5.37 -10.80
N ARG A 100 6.95 -4.86 -9.71
CA ARG A 100 6.92 -5.49 -8.38
C ARG A 100 6.27 -4.59 -7.34
N LEU A 101 5.44 -5.19 -6.49
CA LEU A 101 4.71 -4.48 -5.44
C LEU A 101 5.63 -3.73 -4.46
N HIS A 102 6.79 -4.30 -4.13
CA HIS A 102 7.71 -3.67 -3.19
C HIS A 102 8.32 -2.38 -3.76
N GLU A 103 8.57 -2.32 -5.07
CA GLU A 103 9.10 -1.11 -5.71
C GLU A 103 8.09 0.05 -5.64
N ILE A 104 6.80 -0.21 -5.92
CA ILE A 104 5.73 0.79 -5.75
C ILE A 104 5.62 1.22 -4.29
N CYS A 105 5.63 0.26 -3.38
CA CYS A 105 5.58 0.53 -1.95
C CYS A 105 6.70 1.49 -1.53
N ASP A 106 7.88 1.33 -2.09
CA ASP A 106 9.06 2.14 -1.77
C ASP A 106 8.99 3.54 -2.37
N ASP A 107 8.58 3.64 -3.63
CA ASP A 107 8.36 4.92 -4.31
C ASP A 107 7.30 5.75 -3.57
N ILE A 108 6.14 5.15 -3.28
CA ILE A 108 5.04 5.83 -2.59
C ILE A 108 5.44 6.18 -1.15
N TYR A 109 6.05 5.26 -0.41
CA TYR A 109 6.48 5.54 0.95
C TYR A 109 7.47 6.72 1.00
N SER A 110 8.45 6.73 0.10
CA SER A 110 9.47 7.77 0.01
C SER A 110 8.89 9.13 -0.39
N TYR A 111 7.87 9.15 -1.24
CA TYR A 111 7.16 10.37 -1.61
C TYR A 111 6.30 10.92 -0.46
N VAL A 112 5.56 10.03 0.20
CA VAL A 112 4.55 10.37 1.20
C VAL A 112 5.18 10.75 2.53
N LYS A 113 6.27 10.11 2.97
CA LYS A 113 6.87 10.34 4.30
C LYS A 113 7.08 11.81 4.66
N GLU A 114 7.30 12.67 3.67
CA GLU A 114 7.61 14.11 3.81
C GLU A 114 6.53 15.05 3.25
N ARG A 115 5.41 14.51 2.77
CA ARG A 115 4.29 15.27 2.19
C ARG A 115 3.00 14.94 2.88
N PHE A 116 2.18 15.94 3.20
CA PHE A 116 0.94 15.74 3.93
C PHE A 116 -0.30 16.07 3.11
N PHE A 117 -1.45 15.50 3.47
CA PHE A 117 -2.68 15.58 2.68
C PHE A 117 -3.80 16.27 3.44
N ALA A 118 -4.69 16.95 2.71
CA ALA A 118 -5.89 17.54 3.30
C ALA A 118 -6.75 16.48 4.02
N GLY A 119 -7.33 16.86 5.15
CA GLY A 119 -8.07 15.98 6.04
C GLY A 119 -7.20 15.14 6.99
N GLU A 120 -5.90 15.07 6.77
CA GLU A 120 -5.00 14.29 7.62
C GLU A 120 -4.79 14.91 9.00
N THR A 121 -4.77 14.06 10.03
CA THR A 121 -4.41 14.45 11.40
C THR A 121 -2.92 14.25 11.64
N VAL A 122 -2.22 15.32 12.03
CA VAL A 122 -0.76 15.39 12.18
C VAL A 122 -0.35 16.08 13.47
N ASP A 123 0.87 15.83 13.94
CA ASP A 123 1.47 16.56 15.05
C ASP A 123 2.24 17.76 14.49
N VAL A 124 1.96 18.96 14.99
CA VAL A 124 2.62 20.23 14.59
C VAL A 124 3.40 20.79 15.77
N VAL A 125 4.66 21.14 15.53
CA VAL A 125 5.55 21.80 16.49
C VAL A 125 5.44 23.31 16.31
N GLY A 126 4.88 23.99 17.32
CA GLY A 126 4.79 25.45 17.36
C GLY A 126 6.16 26.12 17.61
N ARG A 127 6.20 27.46 17.56
CA ARG A 127 7.44 28.22 17.80
C ARG A 127 8.03 28.00 19.20
N ALA A 128 7.17 27.75 20.19
CA ALA A 128 7.56 27.43 21.56
C ALA A 128 8.02 25.96 21.76
N GLY A 129 8.15 25.17 20.69
CA GLY A 129 8.54 23.75 20.76
C GLY A 129 7.42 22.80 21.22
N VAL A 130 6.26 23.33 21.61
CA VAL A 130 5.11 22.52 22.04
C VAL A 130 4.49 21.79 20.84
N ARG A 131 4.26 20.48 21.01
CA ARG A 131 3.57 19.63 20.03
C ARG A 131 2.07 19.68 20.24
N GLN A 132 1.33 19.92 19.16
CA GLN A 132 -0.12 19.88 19.17
C GLN A 132 -0.66 19.06 18.00
N LEU A 133 -1.83 18.46 18.22
CA LEU A 133 -2.52 17.68 17.19
C LEU A 133 -3.37 18.62 16.34
N CYS A 134 -3.14 18.61 15.03
CA CYS A 134 -3.87 19.44 14.08
C CYS A 134 -4.42 18.59 12.93
N ARG A 135 -5.49 19.07 12.30
CA ARG A 135 -5.98 18.57 11.02
C ARG A 135 -5.52 19.48 9.90
N ILE A 136 -5.03 18.90 8.81
CA ILE A 136 -4.66 19.65 7.60
C ILE A 136 -5.95 20.03 6.88
N LEU A 137 -6.10 21.33 6.61
CA LEU A 137 -7.21 21.86 5.83
C LEU A 137 -6.82 21.96 4.36
N GLU A 138 -5.62 22.46 4.08
CA GLU A 138 -5.18 22.81 2.73
C GLU A 138 -3.68 22.60 2.55
N VAL A 139 -3.29 22.18 1.34
CA VAL A 139 -1.89 22.03 0.92
C VAL A 139 -1.56 23.14 -0.09
N GLN A 140 -0.64 24.03 0.28
CA GLN A 140 -0.24 25.17 -0.55
C GLN A 140 1.06 24.84 -1.29
N SER A 141 0.94 24.68 -2.61
CA SER A 141 2.07 24.45 -3.51
C SER A 141 2.78 25.77 -3.83
N PRO A 142 4.11 25.80 -4.00
CA PRO A 142 4.86 26.99 -4.41
C PRO A 142 4.37 27.61 -5.73
N HIS A 143 3.73 26.82 -6.58
CA HIS A 143 3.22 27.26 -7.89
C HIS A 143 1.77 27.76 -7.84
N SER A 144 1.13 27.80 -6.66
CA SER A 144 -0.28 28.19 -6.51
C SER A 144 -0.51 29.69 -6.29
N ASN A 145 0.45 30.54 -6.64
CA ASN A 145 0.27 31.99 -6.52
C ASN A 145 -0.66 32.53 -7.62
N GLY A 146 -1.97 32.47 -7.37
CA GLY A 146 -2.97 33.43 -7.86
C GLY A 146 -3.31 33.42 -9.36
N ALA A 147 -4.13 32.46 -9.81
CA ALA A 147 -5.03 32.68 -10.94
C ALA A 147 -6.36 31.95 -10.69
N LEU A 148 -7.45 32.72 -10.76
CA LEU A 148 -8.85 32.33 -10.61
C LEU A 148 -9.31 31.35 -11.71
N ASN A 149 -10.43 30.66 -11.46
CA ASN A 149 -11.39 30.09 -12.42
C ASN A 149 -10.96 29.92 -13.88
N GLY A 150 -11.06 28.69 -14.39
CA GLY A 150 -11.28 28.46 -15.81
C GLY A 150 -10.59 27.22 -16.36
N HIS A 151 -11.38 26.15 -16.54
CA HIS A 151 -11.34 25.28 -17.71
C HIS A 151 -10.02 25.21 -18.51
N VAL A 152 -9.09 24.34 -18.11
CA VAL A 152 -7.97 23.97 -18.99
C VAL A 152 -8.40 22.76 -19.83
N LYS A 153 -9.00 23.06 -20.98
CA LYS A 153 -8.98 22.17 -22.14
C LYS A 153 -7.51 22.02 -22.54
N HIS A 154 -6.97 20.81 -22.50
CA HIS A 154 -5.71 20.51 -23.20
C HIS A 154 -5.99 20.53 -24.70
N HIS A 155 -5.80 21.70 -25.31
CA HIS A 155 -5.69 21.85 -26.76
C HIS A 155 -4.31 21.31 -27.17
N MET A 156 -4.28 20.18 -27.89
CA MET A 156 -3.10 19.72 -28.59
C MET A 156 -3.01 20.53 -29.89
N GLU A 157 -1.98 21.36 -30.01
CA GLU A 157 -1.63 22.02 -31.26
C GLU A 157 -0.30 21.45 -31.73
N GLY A 158 -0.31 20.91 -32.95
CA GLY A 158 0.82 20.29 -33.60
C GLY A 158 1.67 21.29 -34.37
N ASP A 159 2.94 20.93 -34.53
CA ASP A 159 3.79 21.05 -35.73
C ASP A 159 5.22 20.68 -35.31
N ALA A 160 6.08 20.00 -36.10
CA ALA A 160 6.06 19.66 -37.50
C ALA A 160 6.83 18.33 -37.70
N ILE A 161 6.48 17.56 -38.73
CA ILE A 161 7.24 16.38 -39.17
C ILE A 161 8.28 16.87 -40.18
N VAL A 162 9.57 16.77 -39.83
CA VAL A 162 10.66 16.93 -40.79
C VAL A 162 10.98 15.55 -41.36
N ILE A 163 10.58 15.35 -42.62
CA ILE A 163 10.98 14.20 -43.43
C ILE A 163 12.35 14.56 -44.04
N SER A 164 13.37 13.75 -43.76
CA SER A 164 14.57 13.71 -44.60
C SER A 164 14.75 12.27 -45.09
N ASP A 165 14.67 12.18 -46.40
CA ASP A 165 14.77 11.03 -47.28
C ASP A 165 16.23 10.89 -47.72
N SER A 166 16.83 9.69 -47.63
CA SER A 166 18.05 9.29 -48.34
C SER A 166 18.35 7.80 -48.09
N ASP A 167 18.15 7.00 -49.12
CA ASP A 167 18.63 5.62 -49.27
C ASP A 167 20.15 5.57 -49.55
N GLU A 168 20.81 4.48 -49.13
CA GLU A 168 21.72 3.63 -49.94
C GLU A 168 22.33 2.49 -49.07
N GLU A 169 22.47 1.32 -49.70
CA GLU A 169 22.67 -0.04 -49.17
C GLU A 169 24.09 -0.39 -48.67
N GLY A 170 24.23 -1.44 -47.82
CA GLY A 170 25.54 -2.10 -47.61
C GLY A 170 25.81 -2.87 -46.30
N SER A 171 25.19 -4.05 -46.13
CA SER A 171 25.69 -5.30 -45.47
C SER A 171 26.72 -5.28 -44.31
N SER A 172 26.33 -5.75 -43.11
CA SER A 172 26.88 -6.96 -42.45
C SER A 172 26.39 -7.15 -40.99
N ASN A 173 26.10 -8.41 -40.66
CA ASN A 173 25.55 -8.91 -39.39
C ASN A 173 26.44 -8.66 -38.15
N SER A 174 25.90 -8.03 -37.11
CA SER A 174 26.14 -8.43 -35.72
C SER A 174 24.96 -8.06 -34.81
N VAL A 175 24.24 -9.07 -34.33
CA VAL A 175 23.08 -8.92 -33.43
C VAL A 175 23.59 -8.51 -32.04
N LYS A 176 23.47 -7.22 -31.73
CA LYS A 176 23.43 -6.71 -30.35
C LYS A 176 22.10 -5.99 -30.16
N SER A 177 21.22 -6.60 -29.38
CA SER A 177 19.91 -6.08 -29.02
C SER A 177 20.03 -4.67 -28.41
N PRO A 178 19.38 -3.63 -28.96
CA PRO A 178 19.40 -2.30 -28.36
C PRO A 178 18.43 -2.24 -27.17
N MET A 179 18.94 -1.88 -25.99
CA MET A 179 18.08 -1.41 -24.90
C MET A 179 17.35 -0.12 -25.36
N PRO A 180 16.04 0.03 -25.10
CA PRO A 180 15.37 1.29 -25.39
C PRO A 180 15.95 2.39 -24.48
N PRO A 181 16.24 3.59 -25.01
CA PRO A 181 16.74 4.69 -24.22
C PRO A 181 15.65 5.16 -23.26
N LEU A 182 15.92 5.02 -21.96
CA LEU A 182 15.07 5.52 -20.89
C LEU A 182 15.24 7.06 -20.77
N ASN A 183 14.82 7.80 -21.80
CA ASN A 183 14.94 9.25 -21.82
C ASN A 183 13.57 9.92 -21.61
N GLY A 184 12.95 9.65 -20.47
CA GLY A 184 11.95 10.53 -19.91
C GLY A 184 12.67 11.66 -19.18
N LYS A 185 12.63 12.89 -19.72
CA LYS A 185 13.05 14.10 -19.00
C LYS A 185 12.39 14.09 -17.62
N LYS A 186 13.15 13.74 -16.57
CA LYS A 186 12.66 13.75 -15.19
C LYS A 186 12.30 15.20 -14.87
N LYS A 187 11.01 15.55 -14.90
CA LYS A 187 10.53 16.80 -14.29
C LYS A 187 11.11 16.83 -12.88
N ALA A 188 11.90 17.85 -12.58
CA ALA A 188 12.54 17.97 -11.27
C ALA A 188 11.46 17.87 -10.18
N SER A 189 11.61 16.91 -9.27
CA SER A 189 10.61 16.72 -8.22
C SER A 189 10.65 17.95 -7.29
N ILE A 190 9.51 18.62 -7.11
CA ILE A 190 9.40 19.77 -6.22
C ILE A 190 9.73 19.30 -4.80
N SER A 191 10.67 19.98 -4.13
CA SER A 191 11.08 19.66 -2.77
C SER A 191 9.88 19.67 -1.81
N PRO A 192 9.74 18.71 -0.89
CA PRO A 192 8.68 18.77 0.13
C PRO A 192 8.78 20.01 1.02
N SER A 193 9.99 20.56 1.21
CA SER A 193 10.24 21.69 2.11
C SER A 193 9.61 23.01 1.68
N VAL A 194 9.29 23.15 0.38
CA VAL A 194 8.69 24.38 -0.17
C VAL A 194 7.16 24.43 -0.03
N PHE A 195 6.52 23.32 0.35
CA PHE A 195 5.09 23.28 0.64
C PHE A 195 4.77 23.92 2.00
N LYS A 196 3.64 24.62 2.04
CA LYS A 196 3.03 25.14 3.26
C LYS A 196 1.68 24.47 3.48
N TYR A 197 1.24 24.40 4.72
CA TYR A 197 0.00 23.70 5.09
C TYR A 197 -0.84 24.58 5.98
N LYS A 198 -2.10 24.79 5.61
CA LYS A 198 -3.09 25.40 6.51
C LYS A 198 -3.62 24.31 7.44
N VAL A 199 -3.49 24.50 8.74
CA VAL A 199 -3.81 23.49 9.75
C VAL A 199 -4.74 24.05 10.83
N LEU A 200 -5.61 23.20 11.38
CA LEU A 200 -6.56 23.52 12.44
C LEU A 200 -6.25 22.71 13.71
N PRO A 201 -5.97 23.33 14.87
CA PRO A 201 -5.84 22.62 16.15
C PRO A 201 -7.08 21.80 16.51
N LEU A 202 -6.87 20.60 17.08
CA LEU A 202 -7.98 19.72 17.52
C LEU A 202 -8.31 19.81 19.01
N LYS A 203 -7.45 20.45 19.82
CA LYS A 203 -7.58 20.43 21.30
C LYS A 203 -8.32 21.64 21.89
N MET A 204 -8.71 22.62 21.07
CA MET A 204 -9.35 23.83 21.54
C MET A 204 -10.44 24.26 20.57
N ASP A 205 -11.67 24.29 21.07
CA ASP A 205 -12.81 24.85 20.34
C ASP A 205 -12.56 26.35 20.11
N GLY A 206 -12.84 26.81 18.88
CA GLY A 206 -12.63 28.22 18.48
C GLY A 206 -11.19 28.60 18.12
N CYS A 207 -10.27 27.63 17.97
CA CYS A 207 -8.94 27.94 17.45
C CYS A 207 -8.97 28.27 15.96
N GLU A 208 -8.36 29.40 15.59
CA GLU A 208 -8.19 29.79 14.20
C GLU A 208 -7.15 28.92 13.47
N PRO A 209 -7.38 28.59 12.19
CA PRO A 209 -6.38 27.92 11.38
C PRO A 209 -5.11 28.76 11.23
N PHE A 210 -3.95 28.10 11.21
CA PHE A 210 -2.66 28.76 10.98
C PHE A 210 -1.85 28.03 9.91
N THR A 211 -0.80 28.68 9.41
CA THR A 211 0.09 28.09 8.40
C THR A 211 1.31 27.46 9.07
N ALA A 212 1.58 26.20 8.75
CA ALA A 212 2.77 25.46 9.18
C ALA A 212 3.65 25.09 7.96
N LYS A 213 4.97 25.08 8.18
CA LYS A 213 5.95 24.56 7.22
C LYS A 213 6.05 23.05 7.34
N ALA A 214 6.43 22.36 6.26
CA ALA A 214 6.64 20.90 6.25
C ALA A 214 7.52 20.41 7.42
N ALA A 215 8.61 21.12 7.74
CA ALA A 215 9.54 20.77 8.81
C ALA A 215 8.93 20.83 10.24
N GLN A 216 7.79 21.51 10.40
CA GLN A 216 7.09 21.60 11.68
C GLN A 216 6.07 20.48 11.87
N ILE A 217 5.79 19.71 10.83
CA ILE A 217 4.72 18.73 10.80
C ILE A 217 5.31 17.33 10.84
N SER A 218 4.70 16.43 11.59
CA SER A 218 5.08 15.03 11.65
C SER A 218 3.85 14.13 11.74
N ARG A 219 3.98 12.91 11.19
CA ARG A 219 3.01 11.84 11.36
C ARG A 219 3.39 10.95 12.52
N LYS A 220 2.39 10.48 13.25
CA LYS A 220 2.57 9.35 14.17
C LYS A 220 2.96 8.11 13.37
N LYS A 221 4.01 7.40 13.81
CA LYS A 221 4.46 6.16 13.17
C LYS A 221 3.36 5.10 13.06
N SER A 222 2.41 5.10 14.00
CA SER A 222 1.26 4.20 13.98
C SER A 222 0.30 4.50 12.83
N VAL A 223 0.21 5.75 12.35
CA VAL A 223 -0.74 6.20 11.32
C VAL A 223 -0.30 5.78 9.92
N PHE A 224 0.99 5.88 9.60
CA PHE A 224 1.52 5.53 8.28
C PHE A 224 2.91 4.88 8.41
N SER A 225 3.04 3.64 7.95
CA SER A 225 4.30 2.90 7.90
C SER A 225 4.40 2.10 6.60
N ARG A 226 5.61 1.66 6.26
CA ARG A 226 5.87 0.84 5.05
C ARG A 226 5.07 -0.46 5.08
N ASP A 227 4.95 -1.10 6.23
CA ASP A 227 4.16 -2.34 6.37
C ASP A 227 2.67 -2.09 6.17
N ARG A 228 2.13 -1.01 6.74
CA ARG A 228 0.71 -0.65 6.55
C ARG A 228 0.42 -0.31 5.09
N LEU A 229 1.30 0.46 4.44
CA LEU A 229 1.20 0.76 3.01
C LEU A 229 1.26 -0.52 2.18
N LYS A 230 2.20 -1.42 2.45
CA LYS A 230 2.32 -2.71 1.76
C LYS A 230 1.04 -3.55 1.87
N LEU A 231 0.41 -3.58 3.05
CA LEU A 231 -0.88 -4.26 3.24
C LEU A 231 -1.98 -3.61 2.40
N LEU A 232 -2.10 -2.28 2.41
CA LEU A 232 -3.07 -1.55 1.59
C LEU A 232 -2.88 -1.87 0.10
N LEU A 233 -1.63 -1.81 -0.39
CA LEU A 233 -1.33 -2.11 -1.78
C LEU A 233 -1.65 -3.56 -2.15
N LYS A 234 -1.39 -4.54 -1.28
CA LYS A 234 -1.81 -5.94 -1.52
C LYS A 234 -3.33 -6.09 -1.64
N GLN A 235 -4.09 -5.33 -0.87
CA GLN A 235 -5.55 -5.36 -0.92
C GLN A 235 -6.08 -4.78 -2.24
N HIS A 236 -5.48 -3.69 -2.73
CA HIS A 236 -6.02 -2.90 -3.83
C HIS A 236 -5.29 -3.03 -5.17
N CYS A 237 -4.15 -3.72 -5.23
CA CYS A 237 -3.35 -3.82 -6.46
C CYS A 237 -3.12 -5.26 -6.90
N GLU A 238 -2.94 -5.45 -8.21
CA GLU A 238 -2.62 -6.73 -8.83
C GLU A 238 -1.68 -6.56 -10.03
N PRO A 239 -0.90 -7.58 -10.41
CA PRO A 239 -0.11 -7.55 -11.63
C PRO A 239 -1.02 -7.65 -12.87
N GLN A 240 -0.88 -6.69 -13.78
CA GLN A 240 -1.60 -6.61 -15.05
C GLN A 240 -0.65 -6.09 -16.14
N ASN A 241 -0.54 -6.83 -17.26
CA ASN A 241 0.28 -6.45 -18.42
C ASN A 241 1.74 -6.06 -18.05
N GLY A 242 2.37 -6.84 -17.16
CA GLY A 242 3.75 -6.62 -16.74
C GLY A 242 3.97 -5.48 -15.74
N ALA A 243 2.92 -4.80 -15.28
CA ALA A 243 2.99 -3.76 -14.26
C ALA A 243 1.99 -4.02 -13.12
N ILE A 244 2.25 -3.49 -11.94
CA ILE A 244 1.25 -3.50 -10.86
C ILE A 244 0.25 -2.38 -11.11
N ARG A 245 -1.04 -2.71 -11.12
CA ARG A 245 -2.17 -1.79 -11.34
C ARG A 245 -3.18 -1.91 -10.20
N LEU A 246 -4.09 -0.93 -10.11
CA LEU A 246 -5.24 -1.02 -9.21
C LEU A 246 -6.18 -2.11 -9.70
N LYS A 247 -6.69 -2.92 -8.78
CA LYS A 247 -7.73 -3.92 -9.07
C LYS A 247 -8.97 -3.18 -9.58
N VAL A 248 -9.56 -3.70 -10.65
CA VAL A 248 -10.91 -3.29 -11.04
C VAL A 248 -11.85 -3.82 -9.97
N LEU A 249 -12.49 -2.92 -9.21
CA LEU A 249 -13.54 -3.33 -8.28
C LEU A 249 -14.70 -3.90 -9.12
N PRO A 250 -15.16 -5.14 -8.86
CA PRO A 250 -16.32 -5.69 -9.53
C PRO A 250 -17.61 -4.92 -9.20
#